data_AF-A0A2G0Q5Y5-F1
#
_entry.id   AF-A0A2G0Q5Y5-F1
#
_cell.length_a   1.000
_cell.length_b   1.000
_cell.length_c   1.000
_cell.angle_alpha   90.00
_cell.angle_beta   90.00
_cell.angle_gamma   90.00
#
_symmetry.space_group_name_H-M   'P 1'
#
loop_
_entity.id
_entity.type
_entity.pdbx_description
1 polymer ?
#
loop_
_entity_poly.entity_id
_entity_poly.type
_entity_poly.pdbx_seq_one_letter_code
_entity_poly.pdbx_strand_id
1 'polypeptide(L)'
;MSKYPSQTQDKFTVRFPDGLRDSIAKRAEENGRSMNSEIVQILQDTLHGGVSLPMDEEFSSVYQEMLEADDWDNDEAYYKIDLLTYLLMERMEADSRKFRELLDLKKELTNKKAP
;
A
#
# COMPACT_ATOMS: atom_id res chain seq x y z
N MET A 1 -29.56 16.25 18.49
CA MET A 1 -29.16 15.83 17.12
C MET A 1 -28.03 14.83 17.26
N SER A 2 -28.14 13.67 16.62
CA SER A 2 -27.05 12.68 16.57
C SER A 2 -25.88 13.26 15.77
N LYS A 3 -24.65 13.22 16.31
CA LYS A 3 -23.45 13.66 15.58
C LYS A 3 -23.15 12.68 14.46
N TYR A 4 -22.83 13.20 13.28
CA TYR A 4 -22.41 12.35 12.16
C TYR A 4 -21.05 11.71 12.45
N PRO A 5 -20.75 10.49 11.95
CA PRO A 5 -19.49 9.79 12.20
C PRO A 5 -18.24 10.59 11.78
N SER A 6 -18.35 11.45 10.76
CA SER A 6 -17.28 12.35 10.33
C SER A 6 -16.96 13.46 11.35
N GLN A 7 -17.87 13.75 12.28
CA GLN A 7 -17.68 14.74 13.34
C GLN A 7 -16.98 14.16 14.57
N THR A 8 -16.83 12.85 14.65
CA THR A 8 -16.15 12.14 15.75
C THR A 8 -14.74 11.67 15.37
N GLN A 9 -14.32 11.86 14.12
CA GLN A 9 -12.99 11.48 13.64
C GLN A 9 -11.96 12.58 13.92
N ASP A 10 -10.72 12.16 14.12
CA ASP A 10 -9.58 13.06 14.28
C ASP A 10 -9.35 13.89 13.01
N LYS A 11 -9.01 15.16 13.20
CA LYS A 11 -8.80 16.11 12.11
C LYS A 11 -7.37 16.60 12.13
N PHE A 12 -6.70 16.47 10.99
CA PHE A 12 -5.34 16.95 10.80
C PHE A 12 -5.31 17.95 9.63
N THR A 13 -4.65 19.09 9.82
CA THR A 13 -4.52 20.12 8.78
C THR A 13 -3.21 19.92 8.04
N VAL A 14 -3.30 19.54 6.76
CA VAL A 14 -2.13 19.32 5.88
C VAL A 14 -1.84 20.59 5.07
N ARG A 15 -0.57 20.99 4.99
CA ARG A 15 -0.11 22.04 4.08
C ARG A 15 0.45 21.38 2.83
N PHE A 16 -0.21 21.58 1.70
CA PHE A 16 0.24 21.05 0.41
C PHE A 16 1.25 22.02 -0.24
N PRO A 17 2.36 21.52 -0.81
CA PRO A 17 3.16 22.29 -1.75
C PRO A 17 2.37 22.55 -3.04
N ASP A 18 2.85 23.52 -3.83
CA ASP A 18 2.18 23.94 -5.06
C ASP A 18 1.93 22.77 -6.02
N GLY A 19 0.73 22.72 -6.59
CA GLY A 19 0.29 21.68 -7.53
C GLY A 19 -0.07 20.32 -6.92
N LEU A 20 0.38 19.98 -5.70
CA LEU A 20 0.10 18.66 -5.12
C LEU A 20 -1.40 18.45 -4.83
N ARG A 21 -2.09 19.50 -4.38
CA ARG A 21 -3.53 19.46 -4.12
C ARG A 21 -4.33 19.11 -5.38
N ASP A 22 -3.95 19.68 -6.53
CA ASP A 22 -4.64 19.48 -7.79
C ASP A 22 -4.39 18.07 -8.34
N SER A 23 -3.16 17.56 -8.19
CA SER A 23 -2.81 16.17 -8.53
C SER A 23 -3.66 15.17 -7.74
N ILE A 24 -3.84 15.37 -6.43
CA ILE A 24 -4.68 14.50 -5.60
C ILE A 24 -6.16 14.67 -5.98
N ALA A 25 -6.62 15.89 -6.28
CA ALA A 25 -7.99 16.14 -6.71
C ALA A 25 -8.33 15.34 -7.97
N LYS A 26 -7.47 15.42 -8.98
CA LYS A 26 -7.63 14.73 -10.25
C LYS A 26 -7.67 13.21 -10.07
N ARG A 27 -6.73 12.66 -9.29
CA ARG A 27 -6.70 11.22 -8.99
C ARG A 27 -7.97 10.76 -8.25
N ALA A 28 -8.46 11.56 -7.30
CA ALA A 28 -9.70 11.26 -6.58
C ALA A 28 -10.92 11.23 -7.52
N GLU A 29 -11.00 12.17 -8.47
CA GLU A 29 -12.04 12.21 -9.49
C GLU A 29 -11.99 11.00 -10.42
N GLU A 30 -10.80 10.64 -10.92
CA GLU A 30 -10.57 9.43 -11.73
C GLU A 30 -11.00 8.14 -11.00
N ASN A 31 -10.80 8.10 -9.67
CA ASN A 31 -11.17 6.98 -8.82
C ASN A 31 -12.63 7.03 -8.30
N GLY A 32 -13.40 8.07 -8.62
CA GLY A 32 -14.77 8.26 -8.15
C GLY A 32 -14.90 8.44 -6.63
N ARG A 33 -13.90 9.03 -5.98
CA ARG A 33 -13.80 9.21 -4.52
C ARG A 33 -13.75 10.68 -4.14
N SER A 34 -14.12 10.99 -2.89
CA SER A 34 -13.81 12.30 -2.33
C SER A 34 -12.30 12.46 -2.16
N MET A 35 -11.78 13.69 -2.30
CA MET A 35 -10.36 13.99 -2.05
C MET A 35 -9.90 13.48 -0.67
N ASN A 36 -10.73 13.64 0.36
CA ASN A 36 -10.41 13.14 1.71
C ASN A 36 -10.30 11.61 1.73
N SER A 37 -11.22 10.91 1.08
CA SER A 37 -11.18 9.44 0.96
C SER A 37 -9.94 8.97 0.20
N GLU A 38 -9.52 9.70 -0.83
CA GLU A 38 -8.30 9.38 -1.57
C GLU A 38 -7.04 9.59 -0.72
N ILE A 39 -6.94 10.71 0.02
CA ILE A 39 -5.84 10.97 0.95
C ILE A 39 -5.76 9.85 2.00
N VAL A 40 -6.90 9.48 2.59
CA VAL A 40 -6.94 8.38 3.57
C VAL A 40 -6.53 7.07 2.94
N GLN A 41 -6.97 6.76 1.71
CA GLN A 41 -6.56 5.55 1.00
C GLN A 41 -5.05 5.53 0.75
N ILE A 42 -4.47 6.63 0.25
CA ILE A 42 -3.02 6.73 0.01
C ILE A 42 -2.25 6.46 1.31
N LEU A 43 -2.67 7.09 2.43
CA LEU A 43 -2.06 6.86 3.73
C LEU A 43 -2.23 5.42 4.19
N GLN A 44 -3.40 4.82 4.04
CA GLN A 44 -3.64 3.42 4.38
C GLN A 44 -2.84 2.46 3.51
N ASP A 45 -2.69 2.75 2.23
CA ASP A 45 -1.90 1.94 1.31
C ASP A 45 -0.42 1.98 1.70
N THR A 46 0.09 3.16 2.08
CA THR A 46 1.46 3.31 2.60
C THR A 46 1.64 2.65 3.97
N LEU A 47 0.67 2.80 4.89
CA LEU A 47 0.76 2.26 6.26
C LEU A 47 0.47 0.75 6.36
N HIS A 48 -0.35 0.21 5.46
CA HIS A 48 -0.88 -1.15 5.54
C HIS A 48 -0.63 -1.98 4.28
N GLY A 49 0.08 -1.45 3.29
CA GLY A 49 0.52 -2.18 2.10
C GLY A 49 -0.63 -2.56 1.18
N GLY A 50 -1.40 -1.58 0.70
CA GLY A 50 -2.53 -1.83 -0.19
C GLY A 50 -2.07 -2.27 -1.58
N VAL A 51 -1.83 -3.56 -1.83
CA VAL A 51 -1.43 -4.19 -3.12
C VAL A 51 -0.18 -3.60 -3.81
N SER A 52 0.24 -2.39 -3.46
CA SER A 52 1.62 -1.95 -3.55
C SER A 52 2.35 -2.68 -2.44
N LEU A 53 3.34 -3.48 -2.83
CA LEU A 53 4.30 -4.09 -1.92
C LEU A 53 4.66 -3.04 -0.86
N PRO A 54 4.30 -3.22 0.42
CA PRO A 54 4.95 -2.44 1.46
C PRO A 54 6.38 -2.96 1.46
N MET A 55 7.21 -2.35 0.63
CA MET A 55 8.65 -2.41 0.76
C MET A 55 8.90 -1.80 2.12
N ASP A 56 9.32 -2.61 3.09
CA ASP A 56 9.78 -2.06 4.36
C ASP A 56 10.94 -1.08 4.10
N GLU A 57 11.35 -0.38 5.16
CA GLU A 57 12.43 0.61 5.07
C GLU A 57 13.72 -0.01 4.49
N GLU A 58 13.98 -1.27 4.84
CA GLU A 58 15.11 -2.06 4.35
C GLU A 58 15.01 -2.29 2.84
N PHE A 59 13.92 -2.88 2.33
CA PHE A 59 13.73 -3.08 0.89
C PHE A 59 13.82 -1.76 0.13
N SER A 60 13.12 -0.73 0.62
CA SER A 60 13.05 0.59 -0.05
C SER A 60 14.45 1.19 -0.20
N SER A 61 15.28 1.09 0.84
CA SER A 61 16.65 1.62 0.81
C SER A 61 17.52 0.91 -0.23
N VAL A 62 17.51 -0.43 -0.25
CA VAL A 62 18.31 -1.25 -1.17
C VAL A 62 17.83 -1.06 -2.61
N TYR A 63 16.52 -0.95 -2.82
CA TYR A 63 15.95 -0.70 -4.15
C TYR A 63 16.32 0.67 -4.73
N GLN A 64 16.30 1.73 -3.90
CA GLN A 64 16.73 3.06 -4.34
C GLN A 64 18.23 3.10 -4.61
N GLU A 65 19.04 2.49 -3.74
CA GLU A 65 20.48 2.41 -3.94
C GLU A 65 20.83 1.70 -5.25
N MET A 66 20.10 0.62 -5.59
CA MET A 66 20.24 0.00 -6.90
C MET A 66 19.90 0.98 -8.03
N LEU A 67 18.74 1.64 -7.99
CA LEU A 67 18.32 2.61 -9.03
C LEU A 67 19.33 3.74 -9.27
N GLU A 68 20.03 4.16 -8.22
CA GLU A 68 21.02 5.24 -8.26
C GLU A 68 22.43 4.77 -8.64
N ALA A 69 22.68 3.45 -8.67
CA ALA A 69 23.99 2.93 -9.05
C ALA A 69 24.27 3.18 -10.54
N ASP A 70 25.43 3.76 -10.85
CA ASP A 70 25.88 3.97 -12.23
C ASP A 70 26.45 2.69 -12.88
N ASP A 71 26.85 1.70 -12.07
CA ASP A 71 27.40 0.42 -12.50
C ASP A 71 26.74 -0.75 -11.77
N TRP A 72 26.15 -1.64 -12.55
CA TRP A 72 25.33 -2.77 -12.08
C TRP A 72 25.99 -4.13 -12.33
N ASP A 73 27.14 -4.16 -13.02
CA ASP A 73 27.84 -5.42 -13.33
C ASP A 73 28.95 -5.69 -12.30
N ASN A 74 28.56 -5.72 -11.03
CA ASN A 74 29.45 -6.02 -9.91
C ASN A 74 28.79 -6.95 -8.89
N ASP A 75 29.61 -7.67 -8.13
CA ASP A 75 29.15 -8.68 -7.17
C ASP A 75 28.18 -8.11 -6.11
N GLU A 76 28.34 -6.84 -5.74
CA GLU A 76 27.48 -6.17 -4.76
C GLU A 76 26.08 -5.93 -5.30
N ALA A 77 25.96 -5.52 -6.57
CA ALA A 77 24.70 -5.35 -7.26
C ALA A 77 23.94 -6.69 -7.39
N TYR A 78 24.63 -7.77 -7.75
CA TYR A 78 24.01 -9.11 -7.78
C TYR A 78 23.50 -9.55 -6.41
N TYR A 79 24.28 -9.32 -5.34
CA TYR A 79 23.85 -9.62 -3.97
C TYR A 79 22.60 -8.82 -3.57
N LYS A 80 22.54 -7.53 -3.93
CA LYS A 80 21.37 -6.67 -3.67
C LYS A 80 20.13 -7.16 -4.44
N ILE A 81 20.28 -7.59 -5.70
CA ILE A 81 19.18 -8.19 -6.48
C ILE A 81 18.67 -9.47 -5.82
N ASP A 82 19.57 -10.35 -5.38
CA ASP A 82 19.19 -11.59 -4.70
C ASP A 82 18.44 -11.31 -3.39
N LEU A 83 18.92 -10.33 -2.61
CA LEU A 83 18.25 -9.88 -1.39
C LEU A 83 16.84 -9.34 -1.66
N LEU A 84 16.70 -8.44 -2.63
CA LEU A 84 15.39 -7.90 -3.03
C LEU A 84 14.46 -9.03 -3.52
N THR A 85 15.00 -9.99 -4.27
CA THR A 85 14.24 -11.16 -4.74
C THR A 85 13.74 -12.01 -3.58
N TYR A 86 14.61 -12.29 -2.60
CA TYR A 86 14.24 -13.05 -1.41
C TYR A 86 13.15 -12.35 -0.60
N LEU A 87 13.32 -11.05 -0.31
CA LEU A 87 12.35 -10.26 0.45
C LEU A 87 10.98 -10.23 -0.26
N LEU A 88 10.99 -10.09 -1.59
CA LEU A 88 9.77 -10.13 -2.39
C LEU A 88 9.08 -11.50 -2.33
N MET A 89 9.84 -12.59 -2.40
CA MET A 89 9.30 -13.95 -2.29
C MET A 89 8.65 -14.19 -0.93
N GLU A 90 9.34 -13.88 0.17
CA GLU A 90 8.81 -14.03 1.52
C GLU A 90 7.50 -13.24 1.70
N ARG A 91 7.45 -12.04 1.12
CA ARG A 91 6.26 -11.20 1.14
C ARG A 91 5.11 -11.81 0.34
N MET A 92 5.37 -12.27 -0.89
CA MET A 92 4.36 -12.93 -1.72
C MET A 92 3.78 -14.17 -1.04
N GLU A 93 4.60 -14.92 -0.30
CA GLU A 93 4.12 -16.05 0.51
C GLU A 93 3.18 -15.59 1.63
N ALA A 94 3.54 -14.53 2.36
CA ALA A 94 2.71 -13.97 3.42
C ALA A 94 1.36 -13.48 2.89
N ASP A 95 1.35 -12.76 1.77
CA ASP A 95 0.13 -12.26 1.16
C ASP A 95 -0.71 -13.41 0.56
N SER A 96 -0.06 -14.44 0.02
CA SER A 96 -0.74 -15.67 -0.43
C SER A 96 -1.40 -16.45 0.71
N ARG A 97 -0.86 -16.39 1.93
CA ARG A 97 -1.49 -16.97 3.13
C ARG A 97 -2.76 -16.21 3.49
N LYS A 98 -2.67 -14.88 3.62
CA LYS A 98 -3.83 -14.02 3.91
C LYS A 98 -4.93 -14.17 2.86
N PHE A 99 -4.56 -14.27 1.59
CA PHE A 99 -5.53 -14.50 0.51
C PHE A 99 -6.28 -15.82 0.69
N ARG A 100 -5.58 -16.91 1.05
CA ARG A 100 -6.21 -18.20 1.35
C ARG A 100 -7.17 -18.10 2.54
N GLU A 101 -6.77 -17.43 3.62
CA GLU A 101 -7.64 -17.21 4.79
C GLU A 101 -8.93 -16.47 4.40
N LEU A 102 -8.85 -15.46 3.56
CA LEU A 102 -10.02 -14.74 3.05
C LEU A 102 -10.92 -15.62 2.19
N LEU A 103 -10.35 -16.49 1.35
CA LEU A 103 -11.12 -17.44 0.56
C LEU A 103 -11.86 -18.45 1.45
N ASP A 104 -11.22 -18.92 2.51
CA ASP A 104 -11.84 -19.87 3.43
C ASP A 104 -12.93 -19.20 4.26
N LEU A 105 -12.71 -17.98 4.76
CA LEU A 105 -13.75 -17.16 5.39
C LEU A 105 -14.95 -16.95 4.45
N LYS A 106 -14.70 -16.65 3.16
CA LYS A 106 -15.77 -16.50 2.15
C LYS A 106 -16.56 -17.80 1.98
N LYS A 107 -15.89 -18.95 1.93
CA LYS A 107 -16.56 -20.27 1.85
C LYS A 107 -17.44 -20.50 3.07
N GLU A 108 -16.93 -20.26 4.28
CA GLU A 108 -17.72 -20.40 5.51
C GLU A 108 -18.97 -19.52 5.53
N LEU A 109 -18.84 -18.26 5.14
CA LEU A 109 -19.96 -17.33 5.06
C LEU A 109 -20.99 -17.74 4.00
N THR A 110 -20.53 -18.33 2.89
CA THR A 110 -21.41 -18.84 1.84
C THR A 110 -22.17 -20.08 2.32
N ASN A 111 -21.50 -20.99 3.02
CA ASN A 111 -22.11 -22.19 3.59
C ASN A 111 -23.11 -21.87 4.71
N LYS A 112 -22.85 -20.84 5.54
CA LYS A 112 -23.80 -20.36 6.57
C LYS A 112 -25.03 -19.64 5.99
N LYS A 113 -24.97 -19.19 4.74
CA LYS A 113 -26.10 -18.56 4.01
C LYS A 113 -26.90 -19.55 3.16
N ALA A 114 -26.47 -20.81 3.05
CA ALA A 114 -27.26 -21.84 2.40
C ALA A 114 -28.45 -22.22 3.32
N PRO A 115 -29.68 -22.31 2.78
CA PRO A 115 -30.89 -22.61 3.55
C PRO A 115 -30.88 -24.03 4.14
#